data_AF-A0A2T8KY29-F1
#
_entry.id   AF-A0A2T8KY29-F1
#
_cell.length_a   1.000
_cell.length_b   1.000
_cell.length_c   1.000
_cell.angle_alpha   90.00
_cell.angle_beta   90.00
_cell.angle_gamma   90.00
#
_symmetry.space_group_name_H-M   'P 1'
#
loop_
_entity.id
_entity.type
_entity.pdbx_description
1 polymer ?
#
loop_
_entity_poly.entity_id
_entity_poly.type
_entity_poly.pdbx_seq_one_letter_code
_entity_poly.pdbx_strand_id
1 'polypeptide(L)' 'MFVQRPPYPDDNWVSAFYQIGRGQLPTVPSSLPLVAREFIHKCLRVNPDDLHSADELLGHPFVALPDSEQHVA' A
#
# COMPACT_ATOMS: atom_id res chain seq x y z
N MET A 1 8.15 -0.46 8.39
CA MET A 1 6.86 -0.94 7.84
C MET A 1 5.73 -0.31 8.67
N PHE A 2 4.78 0.39 8.04
CA PHE A 2 3.90 1.42 8.66
C PHE A 2 3.14 1.00 9.92
N VAL A 3 2.74 -0.27 10.01
CA VAL A 3 1.88 -0.79 11.08
C VAL A 3 2.65 -1.64 12.10
N GLN A 4 3.98 -1.77 11.93
CA GLN A 4 4.88 -2.61 12.75
C GLN A 4 4.40 -4.06 12.97
N ARG A 5 3.50 -4.54 12.13
CA ARG A 5 2.99 -5.91 12.09
C ARG A 5 3.03 -6.42 10.66
N PRO A 6 3.24 -7.73 10.46
CA PRO A 6 3.10 -8.32 9.14
C PRO A 6 1.64 -8.25 8.69
N PRO A 7 1.39 -8.30 7.37
CA PRO A 7 0.07 -8.64 6.83
C PRO A 7 -0.43 -9.95 7.44
N TYR A 8 -1.73 -10.05 7.71
CA TYR A 8 -2.38 -11.23 8.31
C TYR A 8 -1.73 -11.66 9.65
N PRO A 9 -1.65 -10.76 10.66
CA PRO A 9 -0.87 -10.99 11.87
C PRO A 9 -1.39 -12.13 12.76
N ASP A 10 -2.66 -12.48 12.63
CA ASP A 10 -3.33 -13.51 13.43
C ASP A 10 -3.40 -14.88 12.71
N ASP A 11 -2.92 -14.94 11.46
CA ASP A 11 -2.95 -16.14 10.62
C ASP A 11 -1.62 -16.89 10.63
N ASN A 12 -1.70 -18.22 10.64
CA ASN A 12 -0.56 -19.03 10.25
C ASN A 12 -0.33 -18.97 8.73
N TRP A 13 0.84 -19.42 8.29
CA TRP A 13 1.23 -19.34 6.88
C TRP A 13 0.24 -20.03 5.91
N VAL A 14 -0.39 -21.14 6.31
CA VAL A 14 -1.35 -21.88 5.46
C VAL A 14 -2.63 -21.07 5.28
N SER A 15 -3.15 -20.50 6.37
CA SER A 15 -4.33 -19.65 6.34
C SER A 15 -4.09 -18.40 5.49
N ALA A 16 -2.98 -17.70 5.73
CA ALA A 16 -2.59 -16.53 4.95
C ALA A 16 -2.44 -16.86 3.46
N PHE A 17 -1.79 -17.99 3.14
CA PHE A 17 -1.64 -18.45 1.76
C PHE A 17 -3.01 -18.68 1.07
N TYR A 18 -3.95 -19.33 1.76
CA TYR A 18 -5.28 -19.57 1.20
C TYR A 18 -6.07 -18.26 0.99
N GLN A 19 -5.99 -17.33 1.94
CA GLN A 19 -6.63 -16.01 1.82
C GLN A 19 -6.07 -15.22 0.63
N ILE A 20 -4.75 -15.18 0.49
CA ILE A 20 -4.07 -14.53 -0.64
C ILE A 20 -4.49 -15.20 -1.96
N GLY A 21 -4.50 -16.53 -2.03
CA GLY A 21 -4.92 -17.28 -3.22
C GLY A 21 -6.40 -17.05 -3.61
N ARG A 22 -7.23 -16.63 -2.65
CA ARG A 22 -8.63 -16.22 -2.88
C ARG A 22 -8.77 -14.74 -3.25
N GLY A 23 -7.67 -14.00 -3.34
CA GLY A 23 -7.65 -12.57 -3.61
C GLY A 23 -8.08 -11.71 -2.40
N GLN A 24 -8.07 -12.26 -1.18
CA GLN A 24 -8.34 -11.47 0.02
C GLN A 24 -7.12 -10.64 0.37
N LEU A 25 -7.27 -9.32 0.37
CA LEU A 25 -6.22 -8.37 0.73
C LEU A 25 -6.10 -8.24 2.26
N PRO A 26 -4.92 -7.89 2.78
CA PRO A 26 -4.78 -7.62 4.20
C PRO A 26 -5.54 -6.35 4.59
N THR A 27 -6.05 -6.32 5.82
CA THR A 27 -6.72 -5.14 6.36
C THR A 27 -5.76 -3.96 6.49
N VAL A 28 -6.11 -2.84 5.86
CA VAL A 28 -5.40 -1.57 6.02
C VAL A 28 -6.01 -0.81 7.21
N PRO A 29 -5.25 -0.47 8.27
CA PRO A 29 -5.82 0.19 9.44
C PRO A 29 -6.36 1.58 9.11
N SER A 30 -7.55 1.88 9.66
CA SER A 30 -8.19 3.18 9.50
C SER A 30 -7.43 4.32 10.18
N SER A 31 -6.54 4.01 11.14
CA SER A 31 -5.68 4.96 11.84
C SER A 31 -4.61 5.61 10.96
N LEU A 32 -4.31 5.04 9.79
CA LEU A 32 -3.37 5.64 8.85
C LEU A 32 -3.99 6.87 8.15
N PRO A 33 -3.17 7.89 7.81
CA PRO A 33 -3.62 9.01 6.98
C PRO A 33 -4.26 8.51 5.68
N LEU A 34 -5.29 9.21 5.19
CA LEU A 34 -6.00 8.81 3.97
C LEU A 34 -5.04 8.59 2.79
N VAL A 35 -4.11 9.52 2.56
CA VAL A 35 -3.10 9.42 1.49
C VAL A 35 -2.23 8.17 1.60
N ALA A 36 -1.93 7.71 2.82
CA ALA A 36 -1.18 6.48 3.06
C ALA A 36 -2.03 5.24 2.74
N ARG A 37 -3.31 5.25 3.14
CA ARG A 37 -4.24 4.14 2.85
C ARG A 37 -4.46 3.98 1.35
N GLU A 38 -4.70 5.08 0.64
CA GLU A 38 -4.84 5.10 -0.82
C GLU A 38 -3.59 4.54 -1.50
N PHE A 39 -2.40 4.94 -1.06
CA PHE A 39 -1.15 4.39 -1.58
C PHE A 39 -1.04 2.88 -1.37
N ILE A 40 -1.33 2.40 -0.15
CA ILE A 40 -1.30 0.96 0.16
C ILE A 40 -2.30 0.20 -0.72
N HIS A 41 -3.53 0.72 -0.90
CA HIS A 41 -4.52 0.12 -1.79
C HIS A 41 -4.11 0.13 -3.26
N LYS A 42 -3.34 1.14 -3.69
CA LYS A 42 -2.77 1.18 -5.05
C LYS A 42 -1.74 0.07 -5.26
N CYS A 43 -0.94 -0.25 -4.24
CA CYS A 43 0.03 -1.34 -4.26
C CYS A 43 -0.62 -2.74 -4.16
N LEU A 44 -1.74 -2.88 -3.45
CA LEU A 44 -2.40 -4.16 -3.20
C LEU A 44 -3.40 -4.50 -4.31
N ARG A 45 -2.91 -5.08 -5.41
CA ARG A 45 -3.74 -5.55 -6.54
C ARG A 45 -3.72 -7.07 -6.63
N VAL A 46 -4.92 -7.65 -6.78
CA VAL A 46 -5.10 -9.10 -6.93
C VAL A 46 -4.73 -9.54 -8.34
N ASN A 47 -5.16 -8.77 -9.35
CA ASN A 47 -4.78 -8.99 -10.72
C ASN A 47 -3.38 -8.41 -10.97
N PRO A 48 -2.39 -9.21 -11.41
CA PRO A 48 -1.07 -8.71 -11.73
C PRO A 48 -1.08 -7.66 -12.85
N ASP A 49 -2.04 -7.70 -13.79
CA ASP A 49 -2.13 -6.73 -14.87
C ASP A 49 -2.56 -5.33 -14.38
N ASP A 50 -3.16 -5.25 -13.19
CA ASP A 50 -3.52 -3.97 -12.54
C ASP A 50 -2.39 -3.41 -11.65
N LEU A 51 -1.29 -4.15 -11.51
CA LEU A 51 -0.15 -3.74 -10.70
C LEU A 51 0.53 -2.54 -11.37
N HIS A 52 0.57 -1.43 -10.65
CA HIS A 52 1.19 -0.21 -11.16
C HIS A 52 2.71 -0.36 -11.17
N SER A 53 3.36 0.28 -12.13
CA SER A 53 4.81 0.29 -12.20
C SER A 53 5.43 1.02 -11.00
N ALA A 54 6.71 0.76 -10.73
CA ALA A 54 7.41 1.47 -9.68
C ALA A 54 7.43 2.99 -9.93
N ASP A 55 7.61 3.42 -11.17
CA ASP A 55 7.57 4.84 -11.57
C ASP A 55 6.19 5.48 -11.30
N GLU A 56 5.09 4.79 -11.63
CA GLU A 56 3.73 5.28 -11.33
C GLU A 56 3.45 5.39 -9.82
N LEU A 57 4.00 4.47 -9.02
CA LEU A 57 3.85 4.49 -7.57
C LEU A 57 4.68 5.61 -6.93
N LEU A 58 5.89 5.88 -7.43
CA LEU A 58 6.75 6.96 -6.95
C LEU A 58 6.11 8.34 -7.15
N GLY A 59 5.25 8.50 -8.16
CA GLY A 59 4.47 9.73 -8.39
C GLY A 59 3.28 9.94 -7.44
N HIS A 60 2.96 8.98 -6.56
CA HIS A 60 1.83 9.14 -5.63
C HIS A 60 2.15 10.19 -4.55
N PRO A 61 1.20 11.06 -4.13
CA PRO A 61 1.43 12.10 -3.11
C PRO A 61 1.90 11.62 -1.73
N PHE A 62 1.87 10.30 -1.51
CA PHE A 62 2.39 9.68 -0.31
C PHE A 62 3.92 9.55 -0.32
N VAL A 63 4.50 9.36 -1.51
CA VAL A 63 5.94 9.12 -1.72
C VAL A 63 6.58 10.34 -2.36
N ALA A 64 5.89 10.99 -3.30
CA ALA A 64 6.29 12.26 -3.84
C ALA A 64 6.40 13.28 -2.69
N LEU A 65 7.60 13.82 -2.49
CA LEU A 65 7.80 14.94 -1.58
C LEU A 65 6.89 16.09 -2.06
N PRO A 66 6.23 16.85 -1.16
CA PRO A 66 5.72 18.14 -1.58
C PRO A 66 6.91 18.93 -2.12
N ASP A 67 6.78 19.53 -3.31
CA ASP A 67 7.76 20.47 -3.85
C ASP A 67 7.96 21.59 -2.83
N SER A 68 8.89 21.37 -1.90
CA SER A 68 9.22 22.34 -0.89
C SER A 68 10.23 23.26 -1.56
N GLU A 69 9.74 24.45 -1.90
CA GLU A 69 10.48 25.66 -2.29
C GLU A 69 11.03 25.73 -3.73
N GLN A 70 10.18 26.06 -4.71
CA GLN A 70 10.60 26.77 -5.92
C GLN A 70 9.60 27.90 -6.28
N HIS A 71 9.44 28.89 -5.39
CA HIS A 71 9.16 30.28 -5.78
C HIS A 71 9.48 31.24 -4.61
N VAL A 72 10.77 31.49 -4.39
CA VAL A 72 11.25 32.78 -3.88
C VAL A 72 12.36 33.25 -4.80
N ALA A 73 11.97 34.01 -5.82
CA ALA A 73 12.75 35.06 -6.48
C ALA A 73 11.82 35.83 -7.43
#